data_AF-A0A359IDT4-F1
#
_entry.id   AF-A0A359IDT4-F1
#
_cell.length_a   1.000
_cell.length_b   1.000
_cell.length_c   1.000
_cell.angle_alpha   90.00
_cell.angle_beta   90.00
_cell.angle_gamma   90.00
#
_symmetry.space_group_name_H-M   'P 1'
#
loop_
_entity.id
_entity.type
_entity.pdbx_description
1 polymer ?
#
loop_
_entity_poly.entity_id
_entity_poly.type
_entity_poly.pdbx_seq_one_letter_code
_entity_poly.pdbx_strand_id
1 'polypeptide(L)'
;EIQSGRESFYTLSKVAFQDTFLANHGGYLGFITFGDMVPEFEEMVFYTEPGKVSRPFKTPFGWHILSVESIQKDMLPSEDDFQINRDRIENKIRRVKKEKFLSGFYTSLVEKRKVRPDMGGVRALSHLIMSSRITGKSLANNIQAYPSEALFEEVLNKSQDIWDKPVVYVDDDFLSLIDILPLLERVPLALLYRNPSQAVLFAVRDELVYQMGLERGLDKHETVQMKKGVRRKDWLSRQFVASLTDTMNIHYPPNLNKDEKNRYAREVQNTLIHQTYLDLRQNARIWTDMNKIYAHYDNIK
;
A
#
# COMPACT_ATOMS: atom_id res chain seq x y z
N GLU A 1 26.99 -0.12 -1.16
CA GLU A 1 28.13 0.65 -0.57
C GLU A 1 28.05 0.80 0.94
N ILE A 2 26.87 1.10 1.51
CA ILE A 2 26.64 1.31 2.96
C ILE A 2 27.32 0.25 3.85
N GLN A 3 27.10 -1.04 3.58
CA GLN A 3 27.72 -2.15 4.34
C GLN A 3 29.26 -2.18 4.33
N SER A 4 29.89 -1.49 3.36
CA SER A 4 31.36 -1.35 3.26
C SER A 4 31.88 -0.03 3.83
N GLY A 5 31.05 0.77 4.51
CA GLY A 5 31.42 2.06 5.11
C GLY A 5 31.80 3.17 4.12
N ARG A 6 31.83 2.89 2.81
CA ARG A 6 32.23 3.83 1.75
C ARG A 6 31.25 4.98 1.54
N GLU A 7 29.97 4.76 1.84
CA GLU A 7 28.93 5.78 1.76
C GLU A 7 27.98 5.70 2.94
N SER A 8 27.49 6.86 3.38
CA SER A 8 26.45 6.92 4.40
C SER A 8 25.06 6.82 3.76
N PHE A 9 24.11 6.23 4.47
CA PHE A 9 22.72 6.16 4.02
C PHE A 9 22.13 7.59 3.89
N TYR A 10 22.57 8.55 4.74
CA TYR A 10 22.26 9.99 4.58
C TYR A 10 22.85 10.61 3.29
N THR A 11 24.04 10.19 2.82
CA THR A 11 24.58 10.66 1.53
C THR A 11 23.70 10.15 0.40
N LEU A 12 23.44 8.84 0.42
CA LEU A 12 22.69 8.16 -0.64
C LEU A 12 21.23 8.63 -0.69
N SER A 13 20.61 8.99 0.44
CA SER A 13 19.21 9.43 0.45
C SER A 13 18.96 10.61 -0.49
N LYS A 14 19.96 11.48 -0.69
CA LYS A 14 19.85 12.65 -1.56
C LYS A 14 19.82 12.33 -3.05
N VAL A 15 20.25 11.13 -3.46
CA VAL A 15 20.44 10.80 -4.89
C VAL A 15 19.48 9.75 -5.46
N ALA A 16 18.74 8.99 -4.64
CA ALA A 16 17.64 8.15 -5.16
C ALA A 16 16.37 8.04 -4.29
N PHE A 17 16.16 8.92 -3.31
CA PHE A 17 14.80 9.13 -2.78
C PHE A 17 14.02 10.04 -3.74
N GLN A 18 12.89 9.56 -4.24
CA GLN A 18 11.97 10.35 -5.08
C GLN A 18 11.18 11.41 -4.28
N ASP A 19 10.98 11.19 -2.97
CA ASP A 19 10.38 12.18 -2.07
C ASP A 19 11.44 13.16 -1.57
N THR A 20 11.30 14.44 -1.94
CA THR A 20 12.26 15.50 -1.61
C THR A 20 12.27 15.91 -0.14
N PHE A 21 11.20 15.66 0.63
CA PHE A 21 11.22 15.89 2.08
C PHE A 21 12.10 14.82 2.74
N LEU A 22 11.88 13.55 2.43
CA LEU A 22 12.68 12.44 2.96
C LEU A 22 14.13 12.53 2.48
N ALA A 23 14.39 12.80 1.20
CA ALA A 23 15.74 12.95 0.64
C ALA A 23 16.60 13.96 1.42
N ASN A 24 16.04 15.12 1.75
CA ASN A 24 16.70 16.18 2.50
C ASN A 24 16.94 15.83 3.98
N HIS A 25 16.02 15.07 4.60
CA HIS A 25 16.10 14.65 6.00
C HIS A 25 16.84 13.31 6.20
N GLY A 26 17.64 12.86 5.24
CA GLY A 26 18.37 11.58 5.38
C GLY A 26 17.49 10.34 5.23
N GLY A 27 16.23 10.49 4.86
CA GLY A 27 15.20 9.47 4.98
C GLY A 27 14.63 9.31 6.39
N TYR A 28 14.58 10.35 7.22
CA TYR A 28 14.00 10.27 8.55
C TYR A 28 12.48 10.01 8.53
N LEU A 29 12.02 8.82 8.98
CA LEU A 29 10.59 8.50 9.17
C LEU A 29 10.06 8.86 10.57
N GLY A 30 10.93 9.06 11.56
CA GLY A 30 10.51 9.11 12.96
C GLY A 30 10.39 7.72 13.59
N PHE A 31 9.62 7.61 14.66
CA PHE A 31 9.38 6.34 15.34
C PHE A 31 8.23 5.58 14.69
N ILE A 32 8.42 4.27 14.49
CA ILE A 32 7.45 3.35 13.90
C ILE A 32 7.05 2.37 15.00
N THR A 33 5.80 2.46 15.48
CA THR A 33 5.21 1.42 16.33
C THR A 33 4.45 0.41 15.47
N PHE A 34 4.12 -0.77 16.02
CA PHE A 34 3.30 -1.78 15.34
C PHE A 34 2.01 -1.17 14.75
N GLY A 35 1.81 -1.34 13.45
CA GLY A 35 0.74 -0.81 12.62
C GLY A 35 0.95 0.60 12.05
N ASP A 36 2.05 1.30 12.29
CA ASP A 36 2.28 2.63 11.71
C ASP A 36 2.78 2.59 10.25
N MET A 37 3.21 1.42 9.75
CA MET A 37 3.63 1.17 8.36
C MET A 37 2.96 -0.07 7.76
N VAL A 38 3.18 -0.34 6.46
CA VAL A 38 2.71 -1.58 5.83
C VAL A 38 3.44 -2.81 6.40
N PRO A 39 2.78 -3.97 6.56
CA PRO A 39 3.33 -5.03 7.43
C PRO A 39 4.64 -5.65 6.97
N GLU A 40 4.95 -5.65 5.67
CA GLU A 40 6.26 -6.08 5.15
C GLU A 40 7.39 -5.13 5.56
N PHE A 41 7.09 -3.84 5.71
CA PHE A 41 8.04 -2.86 6.22
C PHE A 41 8.23 -3.03 7.73
N GLU A 42 7.15 -3.24 8.49
CA GLU A 42 7.22 -3.46 9.94
C GLU A 42 7.96 -4.74 10.30
N GLU A 43 7.65 -5.84 9.62
CA GLU A 43 8.34 -7.12 9.78
C GLU A 43 9.84 -6.98 9.51
N MET A 44 10.23 -6.16 8.53
CA MET A 44 11.63 -5.86 8.24
C MET A 44 12.27 -4.87 9.22
N VAL A 45 11.52 -3.97 9.86
CA VAL A 45 11.99 -3.18 11.01
C VAL A 45 12.26 -4.11 12.20
N PHE A 46 11.30 -4.97 12.56
CA PHE A 46 11.41 -5.85 13.73
C PHE A 46 12.46 -6.96 13.57
N TYR A 47 12.77 -7.39 12.34
CA TYR A 47 13.85 -8.34 12.06
C TYR A 47 15.25 -7.71 11.89
N THR A 48 15.37 -6.38 11.84
CA THR A 48 16.68 -5.72 11.64
C THR A 48 17.22 -5.21 12.98
N GLU A 49 18.39 -5.71 13.40
CA GLU A 49 19.06 -5.29 14.62
C GLU A 49 19.42 -3.78 14.61
N PRO A 50 19.48 -3.11 15.77
CA PRO A 50 19.98 -1.73 15.85
C PRO A 50 21.44 -1.62 15.38
N GLY A 51 21.76 -0.52 14.71
CA GLY A 51 23.03 -0.29 14.03
C GLY A 51 23.22 -1.15 12.77
N LYS A 52 22.17 -1.79 12.23
CA LYS A 52 22.24 -2.60 10.99
C LYS A 52 21.33 -2.09 9.89
N VAL A 53 21.82 -2.30 8.67
CA VAL A 53 21.09 -2.14 7.41
C VAL A 53 20.41 -3.47 7.08
N SER A 54 19.12 -3.42 6.72
CA SER A 54 18.35 -4.58 6.31
C SER A 54 18.87 -5.20 5.01
N ARG A 55 18.53 -6.47 4.76
CA ARG A 55 18.50 -6.97 3.38
C ARG A 55 17.45 -6.18 2.56
N PRO A 56 17.58 -6.07 1.23
CA PRO A 56 16.52 -5.56 0.39
C PRO A 56 15.22 -6.36 0.55
N PHE A 57 14.09 -5.67 0.59
CA PHE A 57 12.75 -6.25 0.69
C PHE A 57 11.76 -5.49 -0.19
N LYS A 58 10.59 -6.08 -0.45
CA LYS A 58 9.58 -5.52 -1.36
C LYS A 58 8.30 -5.25 -0.58
N THR A 59 7.63 -4.14 -0.88
CA THR A 59 6.26 -3.84 -0.42
C THR A 59 5.40 -3.40 -1.61
N PRO A 60 4.10 -3.09 -1.43
CA PRO A 60 3.28 -2.48 -2.48
C PRO A 60 3.77 -1.11 -3.00
N PHE A 61 4.85 -0.55 -2.46
CA PHE A 61 5.46 0.73 -2.88
C PHE A 61 6.84 0.59 -3.55
N GLY A 62 7.28 -0.62 -3.90
CA GLY A 62 8.54 -0.88 -4.61
C GLY A 62 9.54 -1.73 -3.82
N TRP A 63 10.84 -1.49 -4.06
CA TRP A 63 11.95 -2.11 -3.34
C TRP A 63 12.52 -1.20 -2.27
N HIS A 64 12.77 -1.75 -1.09
CA HIS A 64 13.14 -1.03 0.10
C HIS A 64 14.45 -1.59 0.67
N ILE A 65 15.27 -0.70 1.19
CA ILE A 65 16.28 -0.98 2.20
C ILE A 65 15.93 -0.07 3.38
N LEU A 66 16.11 -0.53 4.61
CA LEU A 66 16.06 0.32 5.79
C LEU A 66 17.33 0.13 6.62
N SER A 67 17.59 1.04 7.54
CA SER A 67 18.60 0.85 8.58
C SER A 67 17.93 1.17 9.90
N VAL A 68 18.02 0.23 10.84
CA VAL A 68 17.48 0.42 12.18
C VAL A 68 18.62 0.93 13.05
N GLU A 69 18.47 2.12 13.59
CA GLU A 69 19.43 2.70 14.54
C GLU A 69 18.94 2.46 15.98
N SER A 70 17.62 2.46 16.20
CA SER A 70 16.94 2.32 17.51
C SER A 70 15.46 1.93 17.38
N ILE A 71 14.85 1.40 18.45
CA ILE A 71 13.54 0.73 18.49
C ILE A 71 12.89 0.87 19.92
N GLN A 72 12.63 2.05 20.49
CA GLN A 72 12.48 2.23 21.97
C GLN A 72 11.57 1.21 22.72
N LYS A 73 12.00 0.73 23.91
CA LYS A 73 11.17 -0.12 24.79
C LYS A 73 10.10 0.71 25.53
N ASP A 74 8.85 0.58 25.12
CA ASP A 74 7.72 1.01 25.95
C ASP A 74 7.66 0.20 27.26
N MET A 75 7.17 0.83 28.33
CA MET A 75 6.67 0.07 29.48
C MET A 75 5.43 -0.71 29.03
N LEU A 76 5.37 -1.99 29.39
CA LEU A 76 4.20 -2.82 29.11
C LEU A 76 2.94 -2.14 29.68
N PRO A 77 1.87 -1.96 28.89
CA PRO A 77 0.56 -1.60 29.43
C PRO A 77 0.22 -2.60 30.54
N SER A 78 -0.20 -2.10 31.70
CA SER A 78 -0.81 -2.94 32.73
C SER A 78 -2.06 -3.63 32.17
N GLU A 79 -2.61 -4.62 32.88
CA GLU A 79 -3.89 -5.21 32.44
C GLU A 79 -4.99 -4.13 32.43
N ASP A 80 -4.96 -3.17 33.36
CA ASP A 80 -5.87 -2.02 33.37
C ASP A 80 -5.67 -1.13 32.12
N ASP A 81 -4.42 -0.81 31.76
CA ASP A 81 -4.12 -0.05 30.54
C ASP A 81 -4.56 -0.81 29.28
N PHE A 82 -4.41 -2.13 29.24
CA PHE A 82 -4.89 -2.98 28.15
C PHE A 82 -6.42 -2.93 28.05
N GLN A 83 -7.15 -3.04 29.17
CA GLN A 83 -8.62 -2.92 29.15
C GLN A 83 -9.08 -1.51 28.76
N ILE A 84 -8.41 -0.45 29.23
CA ILE A 84 -8.68 0.95 28.84
C ILE A 84 -8.43 1.18 27.35
N ASN A 85 -7.37 0.58 26.79
CA ASN A 85 -6.98 0.75 25.39
C ASN A 85 -7.54 -0.34 24.46
N ARG A 86 -8.36 -1.26 24.96
CA ARG A 86 -8.72 -2.52 24.29
C ARG A 86 -9.25 -2.32 22.88
N ASP A 87 -10.24 -1.44 22.70
CA ASP A 87 -10.85 -1.17 21.40
C ASP A 87 -9.84 -0.53 20.42
N ARG A 88 -8.91 0.30 20.93
CA ARG A 88 -7.81 0.89 20.14
C ARG A 88 -6.81 -0.18 19.69
N ILE A 89 -6.47 -1.11 20.58
CA ILE A 89 -5.55 -2.23 20.32
C ILE A 89 -6.19 -3.24 19.36
N GLU A 90 -7.47 -3.60 19.55
CA GLU A 90 -8.24 -4.43 18.62
C GLU A 90 -8.22 -3.81 17.21
N ASN A 91 -8.61 -2.54 17.08
CA ASN A 91 -8.69 -1.90 15.77
C ASN A 91 -7.32 -1.79 15.09
N LYS A 92 -6.23 -1.59 15.86
CA LYS A 92 -4.86 -1.63 15.32
C LYS A 92 -4.48 -3.03 14.83
N ILE A 93 -4.73 -4.07 15.64
CA ILE A 93 -4.46 -5.48 15.27
C ILE A 93 -5.29 -5.92 14.04
N ARG A 94 -6.59 -5.60 14.00
CA ARG A 94 -7.48 -5.92 12.89
C ARG A 94 -7.05 -5.21 11.60
N ARG A 95 -6.61 -3.95 11.70
CA ARG A 95 -6.06 -3.22 10.56
C ARG A 95 -4.78 -3.86 10.03
N VAL A 96 -3.80 -4.17 10.88
CA VAL A 96 -2.54 -4.80 10.45
C VAL A 96 -2.77 -6.19 9.83
N LYS A 97 -3.63 -7.02 10.42
CA LYS A 97 -4.00 -8.32 9.83
C LYS A 97 -4.66 -8.16 8.45
N LYS A 98 -5.54 -7.16 8.29
CA LYS A 98 -6.16 -6.82 7.01
C LYS A 98 -5.16 -6.29 5.98
N GLU A 99 -4.23 -5.43 6.38
CA GLU A 99 -3.18 -4.90 5.50
C GLU A 99 -2.22 -6.00 5.04
N LYS A 100 -1.79 -6.90 5.93
CA LYS A 100 -0.91 -8.04 5.58
C LYS A 100 -1.59 -9.01 4.63
N PHE A 101 -2.87 -9.32 4.89
CA PHE A 101 -3.68 -10.11 3.95
C PHE A 101 -3.77 -9.43 2.58
N LEU A 102 -4.08 -8.13 2.52
CA LEU A 102 -4.29 -7.42 1.26
C LEU A 102 -3.01 -7.26 0.46
N SER A 103 -1.89 -6.96 1.11
CA SER A 103 -0.59 -6.83 0.45
C SER A 103 -0.14 -8.18 -0.15
N GLY A 104 -0.28 -9.28 0.59
CA GLY A 104 -0.06 -10.63 0.06
C GLY A 104 -1.01 -10.99 -1.09
N PHE A 105 -2.29 -10.64 -0.97
CA PHE A 105 -3.28 -10.83 -2.04
C PHE A 105 -2.89 -10.06 -3.32
N TYR A 106 -2.62 -8.75 -3.22
CA TYR A 106 -2.24 -7.90 -4.36
C TYR A 106 -0.91 -8.33 -4.98
N THR A 107 0.07 -8.76 -4.18
CA THR A 107 1.33 -9.32 -4.67
C THR A 107 1.07 -10.57 -5.50
N SER A 108 0.27 -11.51 -4.96
CA SER A 108 -0.11 -12.73 -5.70
C SER A 108 -0.94 -12.46 -6.95
N LEU A 109 -1.73 -11.37 -6.98
CA LEU A 109 -2.52 -10.95 -8.14
C LEU A 109 -1.63 -10.41 -9.27
N VAL A 110 -0.68 -9.52 -8.92
CA VAL A 110 0.33 -8.99 -9.85
C VAL A 110 1.18 -10.11 -10.44
N GLU A 111 1.61 -11.07 -9.61
CA GLU A 111 2.45 -12.21 -10.04
C GLU A 111 1.67 -13.19 -10.92
N LYS A 112 0.46 -13.60 -10.52
CA LYS A 112 -0.39 -14.52 -11.32
C LYS A 112 -0.79 -13.92 -12.66
N ARG A 113 -1.03 -12.61 -12.73
CA ARG A 113 -1.36 -11.88 -13.96
C ARG A 113 -0.13 -11.30 -14.68
N LYS A 114 1.07 -11.79 -14.34
CA LYS A 114 2.38 -11.45 -14.96
C LYS A 114 2.65 -9.93 -15.11
N VAL A 115 2.04 -9.07 -14.27
CA VAL A 115 1.93 -7.63 -14.54
C VAL A 115 3.29 -6.95 -14.47
N ARG A 116 3.76 -6.43 -15.60
CA ARG A 116 5.10 -5.82 -15.75
C ARG A 116 5.02 -4.50 -16.54
N PRO A 117 5.42 -3.34 -15.97
CA PRO A 117 5.40 -2.07 -16.69
C PRO A 117 6.39 -2.05 -17.85
N ASP A 118 6.05 -1.39 -18.95
CA ASP A 118 7.00 -1.08 -20.01
C ASP A 118 7.78 0.20 -19.66
N MET A 119 9.09 0.07 -19.49
CA MET A 119 9.94 1.21 -19.09
C MET A 119 10.11 2.26 -20.20
N GLY A 120 9.71 1.99 -21.45
CA GLY A 120 9.58 2.99 -22.51
C GLY A 120 8.26 3.74 -22.39
N GLY A 121 7.13 3.03 -22.44
CA GLY A 121 5.79 3.59 -22.38
C GLY A 121 5.51 4.38 -21.11
N VAL A 122 5.92 3.88 -19.94
CA VAL A 122 5.77 4.60 -18.66
C VAL A 122 6.52 5.93 -18.65
N ARG A 123 7.73 5.99 -19.25
CA ARG A 123 8.47 7.25 -19.36
C ARG A 123 7.80 8.22 -20.33
N ALA A 124 7.28 7.73 -21.46
CA ALA A 124 6.58 8.59 -22.42
C ALA A 124 5.26 9.16 -21.84
N LEU A 125 4.45 8.31 -21.19
CA LEU A 125 3.27 8.69 -20.40
C LEU A 125 3.63 9.76 -19.35
N SER A 126 4.70 9.53 -18.57
CA SER A 126 5.18 10.48 -17.56
C SER A 126 5.56 11.84 -18.18
N HIS A 127 6.32 11.86 -19.28
CA HIS A 127 6.69 13.11 -19.97
C HIS A 127 5.47 13.88 -20.53
N LEU A 128 4.46 13.18 -21.06
CA LEU A 128 3.22 13.80 -21.55
C LEU A 128 2.43 14.47 -20.42
N ILE A 129 2.30 13.79 -19.28
CA ILE A 129 1.63 14.31 -18.08
C ILE A 129 2.43 15.46 -17.48
N MET A 130 3.76 15.32 -17.32
CA MET A 130 4.64 16.35 -16.79
C MET A 130 4.69 17.61 -17.64
N SER A 131 4.46 17.50 -18.96
CA SER A 131 4.37 18.63 -19.90
C SER A 131 2.93 19.13 -20.14
N SER A 132 1.95 18.65 -19.38
CA SER A 132 0.59 19.21 -19.35
C SER A 132 0.57 20.60 -18.70
N ARG A 133 -0.31 21.47 -19.21
CA ARG A 133 -0.58 22.79 -18.61
C ARG A 133 -1.59 22.73 -17.45
N ILE A 134 -2.32 21.62 -17.33
CA ILE A 134 -3.40 21.42 -16.34
C ILE A 134 -2.83 21.00 -14.98
N THR A 135 -1.81 20.16 -14.99
CA THR A 135 -1.22 19.53 -13.79
C THR A 135 -0.47 20.50 -12.88
N GLY A 136 0.25 21.47 -13.45
CA GLY A 136 1.05 22.44 -12.68
C GLY A 136 0.25 23.28 -11.67
N LYS A 137 -1.05 23.49 -11.91
CA LYS A 137 -1.96 24.15 -10.95
C LYS A 137 -2.50 23.20 -9.87
N SER A 138 -2.46 21.89 -10.11
CA SER A 138 -3.07 20.87 -9.25
C SER A 138 -2.11 20.41 -8.15
N LEU A 139 -0.88 20.01 -8.51
CA LEU A 139 0.09 19.46 -7.55
C LEU A 139 0.54 20.44 -6.47
N ALA A 140 0.59 21.74 -6.78
CA ALA A 140 0.93 22.77 -5.80
C ALA A 140 -0.10 22.93 -4.67
N ASN A 141 -1.35 22.44 -4.87
CA ASN A 141 -2.48 22.75 -4.01
C ASN A 141 -3.17 21.52 -3.39
N ASN A 142 -3.05 20.31 -3.97
CA ASN A 142 -3.69 19.12 -3.39
C ASN A 142 -2.97 17.80 -3.71
N ILE A 143 -2.45 17.13 -2.68
CA ILE A 143 -1.84 15.78 -2.75
C ILE A 143 -2.89 14.70 -3.10
N GLN A 144 -4.16 14.93 -2.76
CA GLN A 144 -5.30 14.04 -3.05
C GLN A 144 -5.99 14.36 -4.39
N ALA A 145 -5.40 15.18 -5.26
CA ALA A 145 -5.93 15.39 -6.60
C ALA A 145 -5.86 14.10 -7.44
N TYR A 146 -6.84 13.92 -8.33
CA TYR A 146 -6.87 12.86 -9.34
C TYR A 146 -6.80 13.49 -10.75
N PRO A 147 -6.38 12.74 -11.78
CA PRO A 147 -6.49 13.18 -13.17
C PRO A 147 -7.90 13.64 -13.54
N SER A 148 -7.99 14.61 -14.45
CA SER A 148 -9.24 15.09 -15.05
C SER A 148 -9.36 14.63 -16.50
N GLU A 149 -10.58 14.56 -17.01
CA GLU A 149 -10.89 14.25 -18.42
C GLU A 149 -10.06 15.14 -19.38
N ALA A 150 -10.04 16.46 -19.14
CA ALA A 150 -9.25 17.41 -19.91
C ALA A 150 -7.72 17.17 -19.86
N LEU A 151 -7.18 16.54 -18.80
CA LEU A 151 -5.78 16.13 -18.77
C LEU A 151 -5.54 14.98 -19.77
N PHE A 152 -6.45 14.01 -19.84
CA PHE A 152 -6.35 12.94 -20.83
C PHE A 152 -6.56 13.44 -22.26
N GLU A 153 -7.45 14.41 -22.48
CA GLU A 153 -7.57 15.10 -23.78
C GLU A 153 -6.25 15.79 -24.17
N GLU A 154 -5.60 16.53 -23.25
CA GLU A 154 -4.30 17.17 -23.54
C GLU A 154 -3.20 16.13 -23.81
N VAL A 155 -3.20 14.99 -23.07
CA VAL A 155 -2.23 13.90 -23.26
C VAL A 155 -2.46 13.17 -24.60
N LEU A 156 -3.70 12.78 -24.92
CA LEU A 156 -4.05 12.09 -26.17
C LEU A 156 -3.71 12.95 -27.40
N ASN A 157 -4.07 14.23 -27.39
CA ASN A 157 -3.76 15.15 -28.50
C ASN A 157 -2.25 15.36 -28.73
N LYS A 158 -1.40 15.14 -27.71
CA LYS A 158 0.06 15.23 -27.80
C LYS A 158 0.78 13.92 -28.14
N SER A 159 0.06 12.80 -28.29
CA SER A 159 0.66 11.45 -28.24
C SER A 159 0.24 10.51 -29.37
N GLN A 160 -0.32 11.05 -30.46
CA GLN A 160 -0.82 10.29 -31.61
C GLN A 160 0.20 9.31 -32.22
N ASP A 161 1.50 9.59 -32.11
CA ASP A 161 2.59 8.72 -32.60
C ASP A 161 2.94 7.56 -31.64
N ILE A 162 2.38 7.55 -30.43
CA ILE A 162 2.65 6.56 -29.38
C ILE A 162 1.41 5.90 -28.77
N TRP A 163 0.21 6.21 -29.26
CA TRP A 163 -1.07 5.67 -28.75
C TRP A 163 -1.05 4.15 -28.53
N ASP A 164 -0.64 3.39 -29.55
CA ASP A 164 -0.64 1.92 -29.52
C ASP A 164 0.62 1.31 -28.86
N LYS A 165 1.54 2.12 -28.31
CA LYS A 165 2.77 1.61 -27.71
C LYS A 165 2.50 1.05 -26.30
N PRO A 166 3.12 -0.09 -25.92
CA PRO A 166 2.88 -0.72 -24.63
C PRO A 166 3.30 0.19 -23.48
N VAL A 167 2.44 0.30 -22.46
CA VAL A 167 2.75 0.96 -21.19
C VAL A 167 2.86 -0.06 -20.05
N VAL A 168 2.12 -1.16 -20.12
CA VAL A 168 2.19 -2.27 -19.16
C VAL A 168 1.72 -3.56 -19.81
N TYR A 169 2.44 -4.65 -19.57
CA TYR A 169 2.04 -5.98 -20.02
C TYR A 169 1.26 -6.70 -18.91
N VAL A 170 0.24 -7.45 -19.30
CA VAL A 170 -0.65 -8.21 -18.41
C VAL A 170 -0.89 -9.57 -19.07
N ASP A 171 -0.71 -10.64 -18.29
CA ASP A 171 -0.61 -12.01 -18.79
C ASP A 171 0.41 -12.10 -19.94
N ASP A 172 -0.03 -12.39 -21.17
CA ASP A 172 0.82 -12.45 -22.36
C ASP A 172 0.53 -11.30 -23.36
N ASP A 173 -0.36 -10.37 -23.00
CA ASP A 173 -0.79 -9.20 -23.77
C ASP A 173 -0.23 -7.88 -23.18
N PHE A 174 -0.63 -6.73 -23.73
CA PHE A 174 -0.33 -5.40 -23.19
C PHE A 174 -1.50 -4.42 -23.22
N LEU A 175 -1.44 -3.44 -22.31
CA LEU A 175 -2.24 -2.22 -22.34
C LEU A 175 -1.39 -1.09 -22.93
N SER A 176 -1.95 -0.42 -23.92
CA SER A 176 -1.35 0.71 -24.64
C SER A 176 -1.44 2.03 -23.84
N LEU A 177 -1.05 3.14 -24.45
CA LEU A 177 -1.30 4.47 -23.88
C LEU A 177 -2.81 4.80 -23.87
N ILE A 178 -3.59 4.38 -24.87
CA ILE A 178 -5.04 4.60 -24.87
C ILE A 178 -5.70 3.82 -23.73
N ASP A 179 -5.31 2.55 -23.53
CA ASP A 179 -5.94 1.66 -22.54
C ASP A 179 -5.67 2.07 -21.10
N ILE A 180 -4.49 2.63 -20.80
CA ILE A 180 -4.08 2.94 -19.43
C ILE A 180 -4.69 4.26 -18.92
N LEU A 181 -4.97 5.25 -19.78
CA LEU A 181 -5.44 6.57 -19.34
C LEU A 181 -6.77 6.51 -18.56
N PRO A 182 -7.83 5.81 -19.00
CA PRO A 182 -9.07 5.66 -18.21
C PRO A 182 -8.88 4.95 -16.86
N LEU A 183 -7.83 4.14 -16.70
CA LEU A 183 -7.53 3.46 -15.43
C LEU A 183 -6.83 4.40 -14.43
N LEU A 184 -6.14 5.43 -14.92
CA LEU A 184 -5.46 6.43 -14.09
C LEU A 184 -6.44 7.40 -13.39
N GLU A 185 -7.71 7.46 -13.79
CA GLU A 185 -8.78 8.19 -13.06
C GLU A 185 -8.83 7.85 -11.56
N ARG A 186 -8.46 6.61 -11.23
CA ARG A 186 -8.52 6.03 -9.88
C ARG A 186 -7.21 6.19 -9.09
N VAL A 187 -6.17 6.74 -9.72
CA VAL A 187 -4.84 6.87 -9.15
C VAL A 187 -4.56 8.33 -8.78
N PRO A 188 -4.11 8.63 -7.54
CA PRO A 188 -3.76 10.00 -7.16
C PRO A 188 -2.69 10.59 -8.07
N LEU A 189 -2.91 11.81 -8.54
CA LEU A 189 -2.00 12.55 -9.43
C LEU A 189 -0.60 12.70 -8.81
N ALA A 190 -0.52 12.85 -7.48
CA ALA A 190 0.74 12.90 -6.75
C ALA A 190 1.56 11.60 -6.87
N LEU A 191 0.92 10.42 -6.93
CA LEU A 191 1.61 9.15 -7.16
C LEU A 191 2.09 9.04 -8.61
N LEU A 192 1.22 9.40 -9.56
CA LEU A 192 1.52 9.41 -11.00
C LEU A 192 2.71 10.33 -11.36
N TYR A 193 2.92 11.39 -10.58
CA TYR A 193 4.10 12.26 -10.69
C TYR A 193 5.36 11.74 -10.02
N ARG A 194 5.24 11.19 -8.81
CA ARG A 194 6.39 10.77 -8.00
C ARG A 194 6.95 9.43 -8.48
N ASN A 195 6.07 8.49 -8.78
CA ASN A 195 6.41 7.14 -9.24
C ASN A 195 5.39 6.66 -10.29
N PRO A 196 5.57 7.04 -11.58
CA PRO A 196 4.64 6.67 -12.64
C PRO A 196 4.56 5.15 -12.87
N SER A 197 5.63 4.40 -12.62
CA SER A 197 5.63 2.93 -12.67
C SER A 197 4.67 2.33 -11.64
N GLN A 198 4.73 2.82 -10.40
CA GLN A 198 3.86 2.37 -9.32
C GLN A 198 2.41 2.82 -9.52
N ALA A 199 2.19 3.98 -10.14
CA ALA A 199 0.87 4.47 -10.54
C ALA A 199 0.21 3.58 -11.60
N VAL A 200 0.95 3.18 -12.64
CA VAL A 200 0.48 2.25 -13.67
C VAL A 200 0.19 0.87 -13.07
N LEU A 201 1.04 0.36 -12.17
CA LEU A 201 0.76 -0.88 -11.42
C LEU A 201 -0.52 -0.79 -10.58
N PHE A 202 -0.79 0.35 -9.94
CA PHE A 202 -2.02 0.54 -9.15
C PHE A 202 -3.26 0.63 -10.04
N ALA A 203 -3.19 1.33 -11.18
CA ALA A 203 -4.27 1.38 -12.17
C ALA A 203 -4.67 -0.02 -12.66
N VAL A 204 -3.70 -0.86 -13.05
CA VAL A 204 -3.96 -2.25 -13.47
C VAL A 204 -4.49 -3.09 -12.31
N ARG A 205 -3.85 -3.04 -11.13
CA ARG A 205 -4.30 -3.77 -9.93
C ARG A 205 -5.76 -3.45 -9.60
N ASP A 206 -6.12 -2.17 -9.58
CA ASP A 206 -7.45 -1.73 -9.14
C ASP A 206 -8.51 -2.04 -10.19
N GLU A 207 -8.15 -2.13 -11.47
CA GLU A 207 -9.02 -2.67 -12.51
C GLU A 207 -9.19 -4.19 -12.39
N LEU A 208 -8.11 -4.96 -12.18
CA LEU A 208 -8.20 -6.41 -11.93
C LEU A 208 -9.11 -6.71 -10.72
N VAL A 209 -8.97 -5.96 -9.62
CA VAL A 209 -9.82 -6.06 -8.42
C VAL A 209 -11.28 -5.69 -8.71
N TYR A 210 -11.53 -4.72 -9.61
CA TYR A 210 -12.87 -4.38 -10.07
C TYR A 210 -13.50 -5.54 -10.87
N GLN A 211 -12.76 -6.15 -11.80
CA GLN A 211 -13.23 -7.27 -12.61
C GLN A 211 -13.55 -8.50 -11.72
N MET A 212 -12.69 -8.85 -10.76
CA MET A 212 -12.96 -9.94 -9.80
C MET A 212 -14.23 -9.73 -8.95
N GLY A 213 -14.65 -8.47 -8.73
CA GLY A 213 -15.92 -8.17 -8.08
C GLY A 213 -17.14 -8.25 -9.02
N LEU A 214 -16.96 -8.00 -10.32
CA LEU A 214 -17.99 -8.28 -11.35
C LEU A 214 -18.20 -9.79 -11.52
N GLU A 215 -17.13 -10.58 -11.53
CA GLU A 215 -17.16 -12.05 -11.55
C GLU A 215 -17.97 -12.63 -10.37
N ARG A 216 -17.85 -12.01 -9.19
CA ARG A 216 -18.66 -12.33 -8.00
C ARG A 216 -20.09 -11.74 -8.02
N GLY A 217 -20.47 -11.03 -9.09
CA GLY A 217 -21.79 -10.40 -9.25
C GLY A 217 -22.10 -9.31 -8.23
N LEU A 218 -21.08 -8.68 -7.63
CA LEU A 218 -21.26 -7.67 -6.58
C LEU A 218 -21.96 -6.40 -7.10
N ASP A 219 -21.95 -6.17 -8.41
CA ASP A 219 -22.63 -5.04 -9.07
C ASP A 219 -24.16 -5.17 -9.11
N LYS A 220 -24.70 -6.35 -8.78
CA LYS A 220 -26.13 -6.61 -8.64
C LYS A 220 -26.74 -6.00 -7.38
N HIS A 221 -25.91 -5.57 -6.43
CA HIS A 221 -26.38 -4.90 -5.21
C HIS A 221 -26.84 -3.46 -5.52
N GLU A 222 -28.02 -3.08 -5.06
CA GLU A 222 -28.69 -1.81 -5.39
C GLU A 222 -27.78 -0.58 -5.20
N THR A 223 -27.06 -0.53 -4.08
CA THR A 223 -26.13 0.58 -3.74
C THR A 223 -24.96 0.74 -4.72
N VAL A 224 -24.65 -0.26 -5.55
CA VAL A 224 -23.66 -0.17 -6.65
C VAL A 224 -24.30 0.46 -7.88
N GLN A 225 -25.53 0.06 -8.21
CA GLN A 225 -26.27 0.50 -9.38
C GLN A 225 -26.62 2.00 -9.28
N MET A 226 -26.79 2.51 -8.06
CA MET A 226 -26.87 3.94 -7.75
C MET A 226 -25.56 4.73 -7.99
N LYS A 227 -24.44 4.09 -8.36
CA LYS A 227 -23.16 4.76 -8.67
C LYS A 227 -22.85 4.69 -10.17
N LYS A 228 -22.22 5.75 -10.69
CA LYS A 228 -21.76 5.86 -12.09
C LYS A 228 -20.25 6.13 -12.16
N GLY A 229 -19.63 5.78 -13.28
CA GLY A 229 -18.20 6.02 -13.57
C GLY A 229 -17.25 5.47 -12.50
N VAL A 230 -16.17 6.21 -12.24
CA VAL A 230 -15.17 5.97 -11.16
C VAL A 230 -15.82 5.51 -9.86
N ARG A 231 -16.88 6.20 -9.40
CA ARG A 231 -17.55 5.91 -8.12
C ARG A 231 -18.20 4.52 -8.08
N ARG A 232 -18.57 3.94 -9.23
CA ARG A 232 -19.03 2.54 -9.34
C ARG A 232 -17.85 1.58 -9.21
N LYS A 233 -16.77 1.81 -9.97
CA LYS A 233 -15.55 0.98 -9.94
C LYS A 233 -14.95 0.89 -8.53
N ASP A 234 -14.81 2.04 -7.88
CA ASP A 234 -14.29 2.14 -6.52
C ASP A 234 -15.16 1.46 -5.48
N TRP A 235 -16.47 1.70 -5.49
CA TRP A 235 -17.36 1.12 -4.49
C TRP A 235 -17.38 -0.41 -4.58
N LEU A 236 -17.45 -0.95 -5.80
CA LEU A 236 -17.42 -2.40 -6.05
C LEU A 236 -16.07 -3.01 -5.66
N SER A 237 -14.95 -2.38 -6.04
CA SER A 237 -13.60 -2.81 -5.63
C SER A 237 -13.48 -2.88 -4.10
N ARG A 238 -14.03 -1.88 -3.39
CA ARG A 238 -14.02 -1.83 -1.93
C ARG A 238 -14.88 -2.92 -1.28
N GLN A 239 -16.01 -3.31 -1.88
CA GLN A 239 -16.79 -4.47 -1.39
C GLN A 239 -16.08 -5.80 -1.65
N PHE A 240 -15.48 -5.97 -2.83
CA PHE A 240 -14.69 -7.17 -3.12
C PHE A 240 -13.54 -7.31 -2.10
N VAL A 241 -12.75 -6.24 -1.91
CA VAL A 241 -11.71 -6.13 -0.88
C VAL A 241 -12.26 -6.39 0.52
N ALA A 242 -13.42 -5.83 0.89
CA ALA A 242 -14.06 -6.11 2.17
C ALA A 242 -14.34 -7.61 2.34
N SER A 243 -14.97 -8.25 1.34
CA SER A 243 -15.33 -9.69 1.34
C SER A 243 -14.14 -10.66 1.44
N LEU A 244 -12.93 -10.22 1.06
CA LEU A 244 -11.70 -11.00 1.28
C LEU A 244 -11.10 -10.78 2.68
N THR A 245 -11.38 -9.65 3.31
CA THR A 245 -10.73 -9.19 4.56
C THR A 245 -11.58 -9.37 5.80
N ASP A 246 -12.68 -10.12 5.72
CA ASP A 246 -13.40 -10.58 6.91
C ASP A 246 -12.66 -11.76 7.54
N THR A 247 -11.46 -11.48 8.07
CA THR A 247 -10.48 -12.49 8.52
C THR A 247 -10.85 -13.16 9.84
N MET A 248 -12.11 -13.06 10.28
CA MET A 248 -12.63 -13.63 11.51
C MET A 248 -13.82 -14.55 11.20
N ASN A 249 -13.56 -15.60 10.41
CA ASN A 249 -14.46 -16.73 10.20
C ASN A 249 -14.65 -17.52 11.51
N ILE A 250 -15.49 -16.98 12.39
CA ILE A 250 -15.83 -17.57 13.69
C ILE A 250 -16.65 -18.83 13.44
N HIS A 251 -16.06 -19.99 13.73
CA HIS A 251 -16.72 -21.28 13.59
C HIS A 251 -17.64 -21.48 14.80
N TYR A 252 -18.93 -21.19 14.61
CA TYR A 252 -19.92 -21.30 15.68
C TYR A 252 -20.20 -22.77 16.06
N PRO A 253 -20.24 -23.11 17.36
CA PRO A 253 -20.89 -24.31 17.84
C PRO A 253 -22.32 -24.45 17.28
N PRO A 254 -22.80 -25.69 17.07
CA PRO A 254 -24.16 -25.93 16.59
C PRO A 254 -25.21 -25.40 17.58
N ASN A 255 -26.41 -25.15 17.07
CA ASN A 255 -27.62 -24.78 17.82
C ASN A 255 -27.60 -23.43 18.58
N LEU A 256 -26.51 -22.66 18.58
CA LEU A 256 -26.48 -21.33 19.20
C LEU A 256 -27.51 -20.37 18.56
N ASN A 257 -28.27 -19.67 19.40
CA ASN A 257 -29.20 -18.61 19.00
C ASN A 257 -28.46 -17.31 18.61
N LYS A 258 -29.18 -16.26 18.20
CA LYS A 258 -28.56 -15.01 17.72
C LYS A 258 -27.69 -14.32 18.77
N ASP A 259 -28.13 -14.26 20.03
CA ASP A 259 -27.43 -13.53 21.09
C ASP A 259 -26.36 -14.37 21.80
N GLU A 260 -26.48 -15.68 21.72
CA GLU A 260 -25.39 -16.63 21.99
C GLU A 260 -24.30 -16.52 20.93
N LYS A 261 -24.64 -16.47 19.64
CA LYS A 261 -23.67 -16.21 18.56
C LYS A 261 -23.00 -14.85 18.72
N ASN A 262 -23.75 -13.81 19.08
CA ASN A 262 -23.18 -12.48 19.37
C ASN A 262 -22.20 -12.49 20.55
N ARG A 263 -22.49 -13.23 21.64
CA ARG A 263 -21.57 -13.39 22.78
C ARG A 263 -20.35 -14.23 22.41
N TYR A 264 -20.55 -15.42 21.87
CA TYR A 264 -19.49 -16.32 21.42
C TYR A 264 -18.55 -15.64 20.41
N ALA A 265 -19.10 -14.87 19.47
CA ALA A 265 -18.30 -14.10 18.52
C ALA A 265 -17.40 -13.08 19.23
N ARG A 266 -17.94 -12.30 20.17
CA ARG A 266 -17.16 -11.37 20.99
C ARG A 266 -16.13 -12.10 21.85
N GLU A 267 -16.47 -13.23 22.47
CA GLU A 267 -15.57 -14.00 23.35
C GLU A 267 -14.40 -14.63 22.58
N VAL A 268 -14.66 -15.20 21.40
CA VAL A 268 -13.62 -15.71 20.49
C VAL A 268 -12.77 -14.57 19.94
N GLN A 269 -13.38 -13.43 19.56
CA GLN A 269 -12.63 -12.24 19.17
C GLN A 269 -11.74 -11.75 20.32
N ASN A 270 -12.27 -11.56 21.53
CA ASN A 270 -11.51 -11.13 22.71
C ASN A 270 -10.34 -12.07 23.01
N THR A 271 -10.58 -13.39 22.98
CA THR A 271 -9.54 -14.40 23.19
C THR A 271 -8.47 -14.31 22.10
N LEU A 272 -8.86 -14.22 20.83
CA LEU A 272 -7.93 -14.09 19.70
C LEU A 272 -7.17 -12.76 19.71
N ILE A 273 -7.80 -11.66 20.15
CA ILE A 273 -7.18 -10.33 20.30
C ILE A 273 -6.19 -10.35 21.45
N HIS A 274 -6.55 -10.90 22.62
CA HIS A 274 -5.66 -11.01 23.77
C HIS A 274 -4.51 -11.99 23.49
N GLN A 275 -4.76 -13.13 22.84
CA GLN A 275 -3.70 -14.01 22.35
C GLN A 275 -2.81 -13.31 21.31
N THR A 276 -3.37 -12.59 20.34
CA THR A 276 -2.55 -11.82 19.39
C THR A 276 -1.76 -10.70 20.10
N TYR A 277 -2.31 -10.07 21.14
CA TYR A 277 -1.60 -9.10 21.97
C TYR A 277 -0.46 -9.77 22.75
N LEU A 278 -0.70 -10.93 23.36
CA LEU A 278 0.34 -11.72 24.04
C LEU A 278 1.41 -12.23 23.06
N ASP A 279 1.04 -12.67 21.86
CA ASP A 279 1.96 -13.11 20.81
C ASP A 279 2.78 -11.92 20.29
N LEU A 280 2.15 -10.77 20.00
CA LEU A 280 2.85 -9.55 19.62
C LEU A 280 3.78 -9.08 20.75
N ARG A 281 3.36 -9.18 22.01
CA ARG A 281 4.15 -8.85 23.21
C ARG A 281 5.30 -9.84 23.48
N GLN A 282 5.15 -11.12 23.11
CA GLN A 282 6.20 -12.14 23.24
C GLN A 282 7.19 -12.12 22.06
N ASN A 283 6.71 -11.79 20.86
CA ASN A 283 7.55 -11.61 19.67
C ASN A 283 8.21 -10.22 19.64
N ALA A 284 7.63 -9.20 20.30
CA ALA A 284 8.28 -7.95 20.70
C ALA A 284 9.27 -8.19 21.86
N ARG A 285 10.16 -9.18 21.69
CA ARG A 285 11.36 -9.37 22.52
C ARG A 285 12.53 -8.49 22.06
N ILE A 286 12.35 -7.72 20.99
CA ILE A 286 13.30 -6.74 20.47
C ILE A 286 12.67 -5.34 20.60
N TRP A 287 13.23 -4.54 21.51
CA TRP A 287 13.16 -3.08 21.48
C TRP A 287 14.42 -2.49 22.15
N THR A 288 14.89 -1.31 21.72
CA THR A 288 16.25 -0.75 21.88
C THR A 288 16.22 0.80 21.90
N ASP A 289 16.99 1.51 22.73
CA ASP A 289 16.71 2.94 23.01
C ASP A 289 17.15 3.96 21.92
N MET A 290 16.52 5.13 21.91
CA MET A 290 16.41 6.09 20.78
C MET A 290 17.72 6.78 20.32
N ASN A 291 17.96 6.80 19.00
CA ASN A 291 18.47 7.97 18.23
C ASN A 291 18.47 7.79 16.68
N LYS A 292 17.34 8.15 16.03
CA LYS A 292 17.15 8.61 14.61
C LYS A 292 17.17 7.62 13.40
N ILE A 293 16.43 7.97 12.31
CA ILE A 293 16.47 7.50 10.86
C ILE A 293 16.11 5.98 10.62
N TYR A 294 15.80 5.39 9.42
CA TYR A 294 15.95 5.66 7.95
C TYR A 294 14.71 5.25 7.05
N ALA A 295 14.74 5.46 5.71
CA ALA A 295 13.66 5.09 4.74
C ALA A 295 14.11 4.63 3.30
N HIS A 296 13.19 4.73 2.32
CA HIS A 296 12.99 3.96 1.06
C HIS A 296 13.83 4.35 -0.19
N TYR A 297 14.07 3.42 -1.13
CA TYR A 297 15.03 3.56 -2.25
C TYR A 297 14.64 2.80 -3.56
N ASP A 298 14.12 3.52 -4.56
CA ASP A 298 13.53 2.91 -5.77
C ASP A 298 14.49 2.91 -6.99
N ASN A 299 15.59 2.15 -6.88
CA ASN A 299 16.40 1.62 -7.99
C ASN A 299 17.47 0.64 -7.44
N ILE A 300 17.63 -0.53 -8.05
CA ILE A 300 18.73 -1.46 -7.74
C ILE A 300 19.63 -1.62 -8.98
N LYS A 301 20.88 -1.19 -8.83
CA LYS A 301 22.07 -1.65 -9.55
C LYS A 301 23.22 -1.76 -8.55
#